data_AF-A0A3D3MCD7-F1
#
_entry.id   AF-A0A3D3MCD7-F1
#
_cell.length_a   1.000
_cell.length_b   1.000
_cell.length_c   1.000
_cell.angle_alpha   90.00
_cell.angle_beta   90.00
_cell.angle_gamma   90.00
#
_symmetry.space_group_name_H-M   'P 1'
#
loop_
_entity.id
_entity.type
_entity.pdbx_description
1 polymer ?
#
loop_
_entity_poly.entity_id
_entity_poly.type
_entity_poly.pdbx_seq_one_letter_code
_entity_poly.pdbx_strand_id
1 'polypeptide(L)'
;MDIAITIFKYLSLLIGTFSGILGLVSDFRDKTSNKITKNGNRLLWLIITSSFISLLLQTLELYNDKMKDQIAEKRTFEEAVKTNRMLKDLNRTLNPIKDISVNYTIQIPLDHPYLNSYRQRLTKQLDSIITSVKSLNIKQKENILFNNYGIFVTHSIKDSIISIEFDQKSSLLPQKMSETLAFYTLKYAQVDYSFYYKSDKNISTPIKPDFYFSIISSNNDLNNRHRINYQLNNQSLYIIGAFLKSDSKFWKKTGKIISIPDLEEAELTMELLGTMVSGDDNIDNKLREIRRYFKLKNSYLNLSEGRELQFRENSIKPINKDGELPKYLFIFPKNINEISSY
;
A
#
# COMPACT_ATOMS: atom_id res chain seq x y z
N MET A 1 26.02 -37.08 -25.93
CA MET A 1 25.88 -36.53 -27.29
C MET A 1 27.10 -35.68 -27.66
N ASP A 2 27.55 -34.78 -26.78
CA ASP A 2 28.71 -33.91 -27.01
C ASP A 2 30.02 -34.67 -27.36
N ILE A 3 30.29 -35.80 -26.70
CA ILE A 3 31.46 -36.66 -26.98
C ILE A 3 31.41 -37.22 -28.41
N ALA A 4 30.23 -37.63 -28.91
CA ALA A 4 30.08 -38.17 -30.25
C ALA A 4 30.32 -37.10 -31.32
N ILE A 5 29.76 -35.90 -31.13
CA ILE A 5 29.98 -34.76 -32.03
C ILE A 5 31.46 -34.36 -32.06
N THR A 6 32.11 -34.35 -30.89
CA THR A 6 33.55 -34.08 -30.75
C THR A 6 34.39 -35.11 -31.51
N ILE A 7 34.07 -36.40 -31.39
CA ILE A 7 34.75 -37.48 -32.13
C ILE A 7 34.57 -37.29 -33.64
N PHE A 8 33.36 -37.00 -34.10
CA PHE A 8 33.07 -36.77 -35.53
C PHE A 8 33.82 -35.56 -36.10
N LYS A 9 33.99 -34.49 -35.31
CA LYS A 9 34.83 -33.33 -35.69
C LYS A 9 36.29 -33.70 -35.88
N TYR A 10 36.86 -34.46 -34.95
CA TYR A 10 38.25 -34.92 -35.09
C TYR A 10 38.40 -35.84 -36.31
N LEU A 11 37.42 -36.71 -36.56
CA LEU A 11 37.39 -37.57 -37.74
C LEU A 11 37.27 -36.78 -39.04
N SER A 12 36.42 -35.75 -39.10
CA SER A 12 36.28 -34.91 -40.30
C SER A 12 37.54 -34.09 -40.57
N LEU A 13 38.19 -33.57 -39.52
CA LEU A 13 39.50 -32.90 -39.62
C LEU A 13 40.58 -33.85 -40.14
N LEU A 14 40.66 -35.07 -39.62
CA LEU A 14 41.62 -36.09 -40.06
C LEU A 14 41.38 -36.48 -41.53
N ILE A 15 40.12 -36.75 -41.91
CA ILE A 15 39.76 -37.08 -43.29
C ILE A 15 40.06 -35.91 -44.23
N GLY A 16 39.72 -34.68 -43.83
CA GLY A 16 39.99 -33.47 -44.61
C GLY A 16 41.49 -33.24 -44.82
N THR A 17 42.28 -33.38 -43.75
CA THR A 17 43.74 -33.22 -43.80
C THR A 17 44.37 -34.29 -44.69
N PHE A 18 43.97 -35.57 -44.52
CA PHE A 18 44.47 -36.67 -45.32
C PHE A 18 44.10 -36.54 -46.80
N SER A 19 42.88 -36.10 -47.08
CA SER A 19 42.40 -35.88 -48.46
C SER A 19 43.07 -34.68 -49.13
N GLY A 20 43.38 -33.62 -48.36
CA GLY A 20 44.18 -32.50 -48.84
C GLY A 20 45.60 -32.91 -49.23
N ILE A 21 46.25 -33.74 -48.41
CA ILE A 21 47.58 -34.31 -48.71
C ILE A 21 47.51 -35.20 -49.96
N LEU A 22 46.53 -36.09 -50.05
CA LEU A 22 46.34 -36.93 -51.23
C LEU A 22 46.05 -36.11 -52.49
N GLY A 23 45.31 -35.01 -52.38
CA GLY A 23 45.04 -34.09 -53.47
C GLY A 23 46.29 -33.37 -53.99
N LEU A 24 47.28 -33.13 -53.13
CA LEU A 24 48.58 -32.55 -53.51
C LEU A 24 49.50 -33.57 -54.21
N VAL A 25 49.41 -34.84 -53.83
CA VAL A 25 50.26 -35.92 -54.39
C VAL A 25 49.68 -36.51 -55.67
N SER A 26 48.35 -36.50 -55.81
CA SER A 26 47.64 -36.97 -57.01
C SER A 26 47.68 -35.90 -58.11
N ASP A 27 48.07 -36.27 -59.34
CA ASP A 27 47.91 -35.41 -60.54
C ASP A 27 46.40 -35.14 -60.79
N PHE A 28 45.89 -34.08 -60.16
CA PHE A 28 44.46 -33.72 -60.12
C PHE A 28 43.93 -33.32 -61.50
N ARG A 29 44.83 -32.78 -62.33
CA ARG A 29 44.61 -32.44 -63.72
C ARG A 29 45.59 -33.19 -64.58
N ASP A 30 45.07 -33.76 -65.65
CA ASP A 30 45.87 -34.36 -66.69
C ASP A 30 46.63 -33.25 -67.44
N LYS A 31 47.96 -33.34 -67.45
CA LYS A 31 48.87 -32.27 -67.92
C LYS A 31 48.72 -31.98 -69.42
N THR A 32 48.17 -32.92 -70.18
CA THR A 32 47.95 -32.79 -71.63
C THR A 32 46.55 -32.29 -71.98
N SER A 33 45.50 -32.75 -71.28
CA SER A 33 44.11 -32.39 -71.59
C SER A 33 43.54 -31.25 -70.73
N ASN A 34 44.23 -30.85 -69.66
CA ASN A 34 43.79 -29.89 -68.65
C ASN A 34 42.43 -30.24 -67.99
N LYS A 35 41.95 -31.47 -68.21
CA LYS A 35 40.71 -32.00 -67.63
C LYS A 35 41.03 -32.72 -66.31
N ILE A 36 40.04 -32.74 -65.42
CA ILE A 36 40.14 -33.43 -64.13
C ILE A 36 40.23 -34.94 -64.38
N THR A 37 41.21 -35.61 -63.78
CA THR A 37 41.37 -37.06 -63.89
C THR A 37 40.21 -37.78 -63.17
N LYS A 38 39.87 -39.01 -63.56
CA LYS A 38 38.83 -39.79 -62.84
C LYS A 38 39.13 -39.91 -61.33
N ASN A 39 40.42 -39.97 -60.96
CA ASN A 39 40.87 -39.98 -59.57
C ASN A 39 40.72 -38.61 -58.90
N GLY A 40 41.07 -37.51 -59.60
CA GLY A 40 40.82 -36.15 -59.13
C GLY A 40 39.33 -35.89 -58.86
N ASN A 41 38.44 -36.42 -59.71
CA ASN A 41 36.99 -36.27 -59.50
C ASN A 41 36.48 -37.03 -58.25
N ARG A 42 37.05 -38.21 -57.96
CA ARG A 42 36.73 -38.96 -56.73
C ARG A 42 37.22 -38.23 -55.47
N LEU A 43 38.43 -37.68 -55.51
CA LEU A 43 38.99 -36.85 -54.43
C LEU A 43 38.15 -35.60 -54.20
N LEU A 44 37.71 -34.93 -55.26
CA LEU A 44 36.86 -33.75 -55.19
C LEU A 44 35.53 -34.05 -54.46
N TRP A 45 34.88 -35.17 -54.79
CA TRP A 45 33.67 -35.62 -54.09
C TRP A 45 33.91 -35.93 -52.62
N LEU A 46 35.08 -36.48 -52.27
CA LEU A 46 35.43 -36.78 -50.89
C LEU A 46 35.62 -35.48 -50.08
N ILE A 47 36.32 -34.48 -50.64
CA ILE A 47 36.50 -33.15 -50.02
C ILE A 47 35.16 -32.42 -49.84
N ILE A 48 34.27 -32.49 -50.82
CA ILE A 48 32.95 -31.85 -50.74
C ILE A 48 32.10 -32.52 -49.65
N THR A 49 32.06 -33.85 -49.61
CA THR A 49 31.28 -34.58 -48.60
C THR A 49 31.83 -34.37 -47.18
N SER A 50 33.15 -34.36 -46.98
CA SER A 50 33.75 -34.06 -45.67
C SER A 50 33.45 -32.64 -45.20
N SER A 51 33.49 -31.66 -46.13
CA SER A 51 33.17 -30.25 -45.82
C SER A 51 31.70 -30.08 -45.46
N PHE A 52 30.80 -30.74 -46.19
CA PHE A 52 29.36 -30.72 -45.91
C PHE A 52 29.02 -31.34 -44.56
N ILE A 53 29.63 -32.48 -44.21
CA ILE A 53 29.47 -33.13 -42.90
C ILE A 53 29.96 -32.19 -41.79
N SER A 54 31.10 -31.51 -41.98
CA SER A 54 31.62 -30.57 -41.00
C SER A 54 30.68 -29.39 -40.76
N LEU A 55 30.09 -28.83 -41.81
CA LEU A 55 29.09 -27.74 -41.70
C LEU A 55 27.83 -28.19 -40.96
N LEU A 56 27.33 -29.41 -41.23
CA LEU A 56 26.18 -29.96 -40.52
C LEU A 56 26.46 -30.16 -39.02
N LEU A 57 27.65 -30.67 -38.67
CA LEU A 57 28.06 -30.83 -37.28
C LEU A 57 28.13 -29.48 -36.56
N GLN A 58 28.71 -28.47 -37.20
CA GLN A 58 28.79 -27.13 -36.62
C GLN A 58 27.41 -26.47 -36.45
N THR A 59 26.49 -26.71 -37.39
CA THR A 59 25.11 -26.23 -37.30
C THR A 59 24.36 -26.92 -36.16
N LEU A 60 24.56 -28.23 -35.97
CA LEU A 60 23.97 -29.00 -34.87
C LEU A 60 24.50 -28.54 -33.51
N GLU A 61 25.78 -28.22 -33.39
CA GLU A 61 26.35 -27.65 -32.17
C GLU A 61 25.78 -26.28 -31.85
N LEU A 62 25.74 -25.38 -32.82
CA LEU A 62 25.13 -24.05 -32.64
C LEU A 62 23.67 -24.16 -32.19
N TYR A 63 22.93 -25.15 -32.70
CA TYR A 63 21.57 -25.41 -32.27
C TYR A 63 21.52 -25.96 -30.83
N ASN A 64 22.40 -26.90 -30.49
CA ASN A 64 22.47 -27.51 -29.17
C ASN A 64 22.92 -26.50 -28.10
N ASP A 65 23.87 -25.63 -28.41
CA ASP A 65 24.37 -24.58 -27.53
C ASP A 65 23.29 -23.52 -27.28
N LYS A 66 22.57 -23.07 -28.32
CA LYS A 66 21.40 -22.19 -28.14
C LYS A 66 20.32 -22.82 -27.25
N MET A 67 20.08 -24.12 -27.37
CA MET A 67 19.13 -24.82 -26.51
C MET A 67 19.64 -24.91 -25.06
N LYS A 68 20.94 -25.17 -24.86
CA LYS A 68 21.57 -25.16 -23.52
C LYS A 68 21.50 -23.78 -22.89
N ASP A 69 21.78 -22.72 -23.64
CA ASP A 69 21.71 -21.33 -23.16
C ASP A 69 20.27 -20.95 -22.76
N GLN A 70 19.27 -21.31 -23.56
CA GLN A 70 17.86 -21.08 -23.21
C GLN A 70 17.44 -21.86 -21.96
N ILE A 71 17.95 -23.08 -21.76
CA ILE A 71 17.67 -23.87 -20.55
C ILE A 71 18.37 -23.25 -19.34
N ALA A 72 19.62 -22.80 -19.49
CA ALA A 72 20.36 -22.13 -18.43
C ALA A 72 19.69 -20.81 -18.03
N GLU A 73 19.28 -19.99 -18.99
CA GLU A 73 18.55 -18.74 -18.75
C GLU A 73 17.23 -18.98 -18.02
N LYS A 74 16.45 -19.99 -18.44
CA LYS A 74 15.22 -20.38 -17.73
C LYS A 74 15.50 -20.82 -16.30
N ARG A 75 16.55 -21.63 -16.07
CA ARG A 75 16.94 -22.07 -14.72
C ARG A 75 17.36 -20.89 -13.85
N THR A 76 18.20 -19.99 -14.37
CA THR A 76 18.62 -18.78 -13.65
C THR A 76 17.42 -17.88 -13.32
N PHE A 77 16.48 -17.73 -14.26
CA PHE A 77 15.25 -16.99 -14.03
C PHE A 77 14.37 -17.66 -12.95
N GLU A 78 14.19 -18.97 -13.01
CA GLU A 78 13.45 -19.74 -11.99
C GLU A 78 14.10 -19.63 -10.60
N GLU A 79 15.43 -19.72 -10.53
CA GLU A 79 16.21 -19.55 -9.29
C GLU A 79 16.09 -18.13 -8.74
N ALA A 80 16.14 -17.11 -9.61
CA ALA A 80 15.92 -15.71 -9.22
C ALA A 80 14.49 -15.49 -8.69
N VAL A 81 13.47 -16.04 -9.36
CA VAL A 81 12.07 -15.99 -8.90
C VAL A 81 11.89 -16.69 -7.56
N LYS A 82 12.52 -17.86 -7.38
CA LYS A 82 12.47 -18.61 -6.11
C LYS A 82 13.15 -17.83 -4.98
N THR A 83 14.32 -17.25 -5.24
CA THR A 83 15.06 -16.43 -4.28
C THR A 83 14.25 -15.19 -3.89
N ASN A 84 13.67 -14.49 -4.86
CA ASN A 84 12.78 -13.35 -4.61
C ASN A 84 11.55 -13.74 -3.78
N ARG A 85 10.94 -14.91 -4.04
CA ARG A 85 9.85 -15.43 -3.23
C ARG A 85 10.29 -15.71 -1.79
N MET A 86 11.45 -16.35 -1.60
CA MET A 86 12.00 -16.63 -0.27
C MET A 86 12.30 -15.34 0.50
N LEU A 87 12.93 -14.35 -0.14
CA LEU A 87 13.19 -13.04 0.45
C LEU A 87 11.89 -12.33 0.82
N LYS A 88 10.87 -12.39 -0.05
CA LYS A 88 9.54 -11.86 0.25
C LYS A 88 8.95 -12.55 1.47
N ASP A 89 8.89 -13.88 1.50
CA ASP A 89 8.32 -14.63 2.63
C ASP A 89 9.05 -14.36 3.95
N LEU A 90 10.40 -14.28 3.93
CA LEU A 90 11.18 -13.85 5.08
C LEU A 90 10.79 -12.44 5.55
N ASN A 91 10.66 -11.50 4.61
CA ASN A 91 10.25 -10.13 4.93
C ASN A 91 8.82 -10.08 5.49
N ARG A 92 7.90 -10.93 4.99
CA ARG A 92 6.54 -11.07 5.54
C ARG A 92 6.56 -11.55 7.00
N THR A 93 7.45 -12.48 7.34
CA THR A 93 7.63 -12.96 8.72
C THR A 93 8.22 -11.89 9.64
N LEU A 94 9.17 -11.09 9.12
CA LEU A 94 9.82 -10.03 9.89
C LEU A 94 8.91 -8.81 10.11
N ASN A 95 7.99 -8.52 9.20
CA ASN A 95 7.16 -7.30 9.26
C ASN A 95 5.64 -7.60 9.21
N PRO A 96 5.11 -8.40 10.16
CA PRO A 96 3.70 -8.74 10.19
C PRO A 96 2.82 -7.53 10.54
N ILE A 97 1.61 -7.49 9.99
CA ILE A 97 0.59 -6.54 10.41
C ILE A 97 -0.07 -7.08 11.69
N LYS A 98 0.41 -6.61 12.84
CA LYS A 98 -0.07 -6.91 14.20
C LYS A 98 -0.10 -5.63 15.05
N ASP A 99 -0.84 -5.68 16.15
CA ASP A 99 -0.92 -4.62 17.17
C ASP A 99 -1.27 -3.21 16.63
N ILE A 100 -2.26 -3.13 15.74
CA ILE A 100 -2.63 -1.86 15.10
C ILE A 100 -3.20 -0.90 16.15
N SER A 101 -2.65 0.32 16.17
CA SER A 101 -3.27 1.45 16.83
C SER A 101 -3.38 2.65 15.91
N VAL A 102 -4.50 3.36 16.01
CA VAL A 102 -4.89 4.37 15.04
C VAL A 102 -4.97 5.74 15.68
N ASN A 103 -4.39 6.72 15.01
CA ASN A 103 -4.71 8.13 15.22
C ASN A 103 -5.53 8.61 14.03
N TYR A 104 -6.58 9.39 14.25
CA TYR A 104 -7.29 10.03 13.16
C TYR A 104 -7.78 11.42 13.54
N THR A 105 -8.03 12.24 12.53
CA THR A 105 -8.64 13.56 12.67
C THR A 105 -9.77 13.69 11.65
N ILE A 106 -11.00 13.86 12.14
CA ILE A 106 -12.19 14.02 11.31
C ILE A 106 -12.74 15.43 11.53
N GLN A 107 -12.87 16.21 10.47
CA GLN A 107 -13.56 17.50 10.51
C GLN A 107 -15.07 17.28 10.50
N ILE A 108 -15.76 17.99 11.39
CA ILE A 108 -17.21 17.96 11.56
C ILE A 108 -17.83 19.22 10.93
N PRO A 109 -18.92 19.09 10.16
CA PRO A 109 -19.62 20.21 9.54
C PRO A 109 -20.44 20.98 10.59
N LEU A 110 -19.78 21.74 11.47
CA LEU A 110 -20.45 22.46 12.57
C LEU A 110 -21.49 23.47 12.08
N ASP A 111 -21.39 23.89 10.81
CA ASP A 111 -22.32 24.75 10.10
C ASP A 111 -23.61 24.06 9.62
N HIS A 112 -23.70 22.73 9.74
CA HIS A 112 -24.90 21.97 9.39
C HIS A 112 -26.12 22.45 10.21
N PRO A 113 -27.30 22.67 9.59
CA PRO A 113 -28.48 23.22 10.28
C PRO A 113 -28.88 22.46 11.55
N TYR A 114 -28.81 21.13 11.53
CA TYR A 114 -29.11 20.27 12.68
C TYR A 114 -28.13 20.41 13.87
N LEU A 115 -26.96 21.00 13.66
CA LEU A 115 -25.97 21.24 14.71
C LEU A 115 -26.03 22.68 15.26
N ASN A 116 -26.95 23.52 14.76
CA ASN A 116 -26.98 24.95 15.10
C ASN A 116 -27.17 25.22 16.60
N SER A 117 -28.06 24.48 17.27
CA SER A 117 -28.29 24.63 18.72
C SER A 117 -26.99 24.41 19.51
N TYR A 118 -26.28 23.32 19.18
CA TYR A 118 -24.99 23.01 19.78
C TYR A 118 -23.93 24.06 19.46
N ARG A 119 -23.81 24.47 18.20
CA ARG A 119 -22.88 25.52 17.77
C ARG A 119 -23.06 26.81 18.57
N GLN A 120 -24.29 27.29 18.72
CA GLN A 120 -24.57 28.52 19.46
C GLN A 120 -24.17 28.42 20.93
N ARG A 121 -24.49 27.30 21.59
CA ARG A 121 -24.07 27.06 22.98
C ARG A 121 -22.56 26.97 23.11
N LEU A 122 -21.91 26.20 22.23
CA LEU A 122 -20.46 26.01 22.22
C LEU A 122 -19.76 27.37 22.07
N THR A 123 -20.11 28.17 21.08
CA THR A 123 -19.51 29.51 20.87
C THR A 123 -19.64 30.38 22.11
N LYS A 124 -20.84 30.47 22.72
CA LYS A 124 -21.04 31.25 23.94
C LYS A 124 -20.15 30.80 25.11
N GLN A 125 -19.98 29.49 25.28
CA GLN A 125 -19.12 28.95 26.33
C GLN A 125 -17.63 29.16 26.02
N LEU A 126 -17.22 29.01 24.77
CA LEU A 126 -15.85 29.28 24.33
C LEU A 126 -15.48 30.76 24.53
N ASP A 127 -16.38 31.70 24.24
CA ASP A 127 -16.13 33.14 24.47
C ASP A 127 -15.88 33.45 25.95
N SER A 128 -16.65 32.80 26.84
CA SER A 128 -16.45 32.91 28.29
C SER A 128 -15.10 32.34 28.73
N ILE A 129 -14.71 31.17 28.19
CA ILE A 129 -13.40 30.56 28.45
C ILE A 129 -12.28 31.45 27.95
N ILE A 130 -12.36 31.95 26.71
CA ILE A 130 -11.35 32.82 26.10
C ILE A 130 -11.17 34.10 26.94
N THR A 131 -12.27 34.70 27.38
CA THR A 131 -12.25 35.90 28.24
C THR A 131 -11.57 35.59 29.57
N SER A 132 -11.89 34.45 30.17
CA SER A 132 -11.29 34.00 31.44
C SER A 132 -9.81 33.69 31.30
N VAL A 133 -9.37 33.05 30.20
CA VAL A 133 -7.95 32.74 29.97
C VAL A 133 -7.14 34.00 29.71
N LYS A 134 -7.71 34.99 29.02
CA LYS A 134 -7.04 36.27 28.77
C LYS A 134 -6.80 37.09 30.04
N SER A 135 -7.61 36.93 31.08
CA SER A 135 -7.44 37.63 32.36
C SER A 135 -6.44 36.96 33.32
N LEU A 136 -5.97 35.75 33.01
CA LEU A 136 -4.98 35.04 33.83
C LEU A 136 -3.55 35.51 33.54
N ASN A 137 -2.72 35.57 34.60
CA ASN A 137 -1.28 35.84 34.47
C ASN A 137 -0.53 34.62 33.90
N ILE A 138 0.64 34.83 33.29
CA ILE A 138 1.44 33.77 32.63
C ILE A 138 1.68 32.54 33.53
N LYS A 139 2.07 32.76 34.80
CA LYS A 139 2.28 31.66 35.79
C LYS A 139 0.99 30.87 36.13
N GLN A 140 -0.17 31.48 35.93
CA GLN A 140 -1.48 30.85 36.09
C GLN A 140 -1.92 30.14 34.80
N LYS A 141 -1.55 30.65 33.62
CA LYS A 141 -1.81 29.98 32.34
C LYS A 141 -1.12 28.61 32.24
N GLU A 142 0.09 28.47 32.80
CA GLU A 142 0.83 27.19 32.82
C GLU A 142 0.27 26.17 33.83
N ASN A 143 -0.29 26.64 34.96
CA ASN A 143 -0.82 25.77 36.03
C ASN A 143 -2.33 25.51 35.94
N ILE A 144 -3.09 26.38 35.26
CA ILE A 144 -4.52 26.21 34.98
C ILE A 144 -4.66 25.62 33.57
N LEU A 145 -4.01 24.48 33.36
CA LEU A 145 -4.52 23.55 32.38
C LEU A 145 -5.71 22.89 33.04
N PHE A 146 -6.91 23.08 32.47
CA PHE A 146 -8.20 22.61 32.97
C PHE A 146 -8.30 21.06 32.93
N ASN A 147 -7.27 20.33 33.36
CA ASN A 147 -7.25 18.87 33.49
C ASN A 147 -8.42 18.36 34.32
N ASN A 148 -8.85 19.13 35.32
CA ASN A 148 -10.00 18.78 36.16
C ASN A 148 -11.35 18.94 35.42
N TYR A 149 -11.40 19.79 34.39
CA TYR A 149 -12.62 20.04 33.60
C TYR A 149 -12.51 19.49 32.16
N GLY A 150 -11.43 18.78 31.83
CA GLY A 150 -11.23 18.21 30.50
C GLY A 150 -11.08 19.24 29.39
N ILE A 151 -10.47 20.41 29.64
CA ILE A 151 -10.25 21.46 28.62
C ILE A 151 -8.75 21.76 28.50
N PHE A 152 -8.28 21.92 27.28
CA PHE A 152 -6.88 22.20 26.93
C PHE A 152 -6.86 23.35 25.94
N VAL A 153 -6.05 24.38 26.23
CA VAL A 153 -5.98 25.60 25.42
C VAL A 153 -4.60 25.70 24.80
N THR A 154 -4.55 25.81 23.47
CA THR A 154 -3.29 25.92 22.72
C THR A 154 -3.04 27.38 22.35
N HIS A 155 -1.86 27.89 22.71
CA HIS A 155 -1.42 29.25 22.42
C HIS A 155 -0.45 29.29 21.25
N SER A 156 -0.45 30.39 20.49
CA SER A 156 0.58 30.71 19.51
C SER A 156 1.81 31.30 20.18
N ILE A 157 2.90 31.43 19.41
CA ILE A 157 4.12 32.14 19.83
C ILE A 157 3.81 33.60 20.26
N LYS A 158 2.76 34.21 19.68
CA LYS A 158 2.31 35.57 20.01
C LYS A 158 1.28 35.60 21.16
N ASP A 159 1.15 34.52 21.92
CA ASP A 159 0.17 34.35 23.02
C ASP A 159 -1.31 34.48 22.58
N SER A 160 -1.60 34.30 21.29
CA SER A 160 -2.98 34.21 20.81
C SER A 160 -3.49 32.78 20.94
N ILE A 161 -4.69 32.59 21.46
CA ILE A 161 -5.30 31.25 21.51
C ILE A 161 -5.56 30.79 20.06
N ILE A 162 -5.04 29.62 19.69
CA ILE A 162 -5.21 29.01 18.36
C ILE A 162 -6.37 28.02 18.38
N SER A 163 -6.41 27.17 19.40
CA SER A 163 -7.39 26.10 19.49
C SER A 163 -7.73 25.74 20.92
N ILE A 164 -8.91 25.18 21.10
CA ILE A 164 -9.41 24.68 22.38
C ILE A 164 -9.81 23.22 22.18
N GLU A 165 -9.09 22.33 22.85
CA GLU A 165 -9.36 20.90 22.87
C GLU A 165 -10.12 20.53 24.15
N PHE A 166 -11.05 19.58 24.06
CA PHE A 166 -11.81 19.13 25.21
C PHE A 166 -12.18 17.65 25.13
N ASP A 167 -12.28 17.00 26.29
CA ASP A 167 -12.56 15.57 26.45
C ASP A 167 -13.91 15.30 27.12
N GLN A 168 -14.14 14.04 27.49
CA GLN A 168 -15.39 13.54 28.09
C GLN A 168 -15.78 14.21 29.42
N LYS A 169 -14.83 14.86 30.12
CA LYS A 169 -15.10 15.57 31.38
C LYS A 169 -15.63 16.98 31.17
N SER A 170 -15.53 17.50 29.94
CA SER A 170 -15.89 18.88 29.63
C SER A 170 -17.39 19.09 29.46
N SER A 171 -17.89 20.19 30.01
CA SER A 171 -19.25 20.67 29.79
C SER A 171 -19.48 21.24 28.38
N LEU A 172 -18.41 21.41 27.59
CA LEU A 172 -18.47 21.80 26.18
C LEU A 172 -19.01 20.68 25.27
N LEU A 173 -19.02 19.44 25.75
CA LEU A 173 -19.62 18.35 24.99
C LEU A 173 -21.14 18.51 24.89
N PRO A 174 -21.74 18.06 23.77
CA PRO A 174 -23.19 18.05 23.60
C PRO A 174 -23.88 17.20 24.67
N GLN A 175 -25.07 17.61 25.07
CA GLN A 175 -25.88 16.86 26.03
C GLN A 175 -26.85 15.92 25.31
N LYS A 176 -26.95 14.66 25.75
CA LYS A 176 -27.77 13.63 25.07
C LYS A 176 -29.25 14.02 24.93
N MET A 177 -29.82 14.73 25.91
CA MET A 177 -31.26 15.04 25.94
C MET A 177 -31.63 16.31 25.16
N SER A 178 -30.80 17.35 25.22
CA SER A 178 -31.08 18.65 24.59
C SER A 178 -30.42 18.82 23.22
N GLU A 179 -29.37 18.04 22.93
CA GLU A 179 -28.53 18.15 21.72
C GLU A 179 -28.25 16.78 21.14
N THR A 180 -29.27 15.92 21.05
CA THR A 180 -29.17 14.50 20.67
C THR A 180 -28.35 14.27 19.41
N LEU A 181 -28.60 15.04 18.34
CA LEU A 181 -27.88 14.91 17.07
C LEU A 181 -26.39 15.20 17.26
N ALA A 182 -26.03 16.34 17.85
CA ALA A 182 -24.64 16.69 18.14
C ALA A 182 -23.98 15.66 19.06
N PHE A 183 -24.70 15.15 20.07
CA PHE A 183 -24.22 14.10 20.96
C PHE A 183 -23.80 12.85 20.20
N TYR A 184 -24.67 12.33 19.33
CA TYR A 184 -24.32 11.13 18.57
C TYR A 184 -23.26 11.40 17.48
N THR A 185 -23.26 12.59 16.87
CA THR A 185 -22.26 13.02 15.88
C THR A 185 -20.85 13.09 16.48
N LEU A 186 -20.69 13.68 17.66
CA LEU A 186 -19.37 13.94 18.26
C LEU A 186 -18.86 12.80 19.14
N LYS A 187 -19.76 12.04 19.79
CA LYS A 187 -19.35 10.95 20.68
C LYS A 187 -18.97 9.68 19.92
N TYR A 188 -19.63 9.43 18.78
CA TYR A 188 -19.49 8.17 18.04
C TYR A 188 -18.97 8.41 16.62
N ALA A 189 -17.68 8.19 16.45
CA ALA A 189 -17.00 8.11 15.17
C ALA A 189 -16.41 6.70 15.00
N GLN A 190 -16.64 6.11 13.83
CA GLN A 190 -15.98 4.89 13.40
C GLN A 190 -15.19 5.17 12.11
N VAL A 191 -14.01 4.57 12.02
CA VAL A 191 -13.27 4.51 10.77
C VAL A 191 -13.00 3.05 10.43
N ASP A 192 -13.47 2.63 9.27
CA ASP A 192 -13.25 1.29 8.72
C ASP A 192 -12.10 1.33 7.74
N TYR A 193 -11.17 0.38 7.88
CA TYR A 193 -10.01 0.22 7.02
C TYR A 193 -10.14 -1.09 6.26
N SER A 194 -10.24 -1.01 4.94
CA SER A 194 -10.35 -2.16 4.04
C SER A 194 -9.20 -2.16 3.05
N PHE A 195 -8.36 -3.20 3.08
CA PHE A 195 -7.22 -3.37 2.19
C PHE A 195 -7.55 -4.42 1.12
N TYR A 196 -7.19 -4.11 -0.12
CA TYR A 196 -7.42 -4.95 -1.29
C TYR A 196 -6.10 -5.21 -1.99
N TYR A 197 -5.75 -6.48 -2.18
CA TYR A 197 -4.55 -6.84 -2.92
C TYR A 197 -4.84 -6.84 -4.42
N LYS A 198 -4.19 -5.94 -5.16
CA LYS A 198 -4.25 -5.88 -6.64
C LYS A 198 -5.67 -6.04 -7.17
N SER A 199 -6.55 -5.14 -6.75
CA SER A 199 -7.96 -5.13 -7.12
C SER A 199 -8.10 -5.19 -8.65
N ASP A 200 -8.54 -6.34 -9.18
CA ASP A 200 -8.78 -6.50 -10.61
C ASP A 200 -9.96 -5.61 -10.99
N LYS A 201 -9.66 -4.53 -11.72
CA LYS A 201 -10.63 -3.47 -12.09
C LYS A 201 -11.84 -3.96 -12.90
N ASN A 202 -11.85 -5.22 -13.32
CA ASN A 202 -12.81 -5.81 -14.25
C ASN A 202 -13.87 -6.71 -13.60
N ILE A 203 -13.95 -6.80 -12.27
CA ILE A 203 -14.89 -7.71 -11.61
C ILE A 203 -16.16 -6.95 -11.20
N SER A 204 -17.31 -7.38 -11.71
CA SER A 204 -18.64 -6.81 -11.45
C SER A 204 -19.23 -7.15 -10.07
N THR A 205 -18.52 -7.94 -9.26
CA THR A 205 -18.96 -8.35 -7.93
C THR A 205 -18.34 -7.45 -6.85
N PRO A 206 -19.01 -7.25 -5.71
CA PRO A 206 -18.44 -6.53 -4.58
C PRO A 206 -17.16 -7.24 -4.12
N ILE A 207 -16.01 -6.61 -4.34
CA ILE A 207 -14.72 -7.16 -3.96
C ILE A 207 -14.67 -7.19 -2.43
N LYS A 208 -14.46 -8.37 -1.85
CA LYS A 208 -14.24 -8.52 -0.41
C LYS A 208 -12.81 -8.07 -0.07
N PRO A 209 -12.60 -7.32 1.01
CA PRO A 209 -11.26 -6.92 1.41
C PRO A 209 -10.43 -8.12 1.84
N ASP A 210 -9.13 -8.08 1.51
CA ASP A 210 -8.15 -9.09 1.90
C ASP A 210 -7.69 -8.93 3.35
N PHE A 211 -7.72 -7.69 3.85
CA PHE A 211 -7.57 -7.37 5.25
C PHE A 211 -8.53 -6.25 5.65
N TYR A 212 -9.24 -6.43 6.77
CA TYR A 212 -10.19 -5.45 7.28
C TYR A 212 -10.11 -5.35 8.79
N PHE A 213 -10.18 -4.12 9.29
CA PHE A 213 -10.43 -3.83 10.70
C PHE A 213 -11.19 -2.51 10.84
N SER A 214 -11.74 -2.30 12.03
CA SER A 214 -12.48 -1.10 12.38
C SER A 214 -11.96 -0.50 13.69
N ILE A 215 -12.12 0.82 13.82
CA ILE A 215 -11.82 1.58 15.03
C ILE A 215 -13.04 2.40 15.40
N ILE A 216 -13.49 2.27 16.64
CA ILE A 216 -14.69 2.95 17.15
C ILE A 216 -14.32 3.79 18.37
N SER A 217 -14.74 5.05 18.37
CA SER A 217 -14.54 5.99 19.49
C SER A 217 -15.55 5.84 20.64
N SER A 218 -16.29 4.75 20.71
CA SER A 218 -17.45 4.63 21.59
C SER A 218 -17.20 3.86 22.88
N ASN A 219 -16.05 3.20 23.02
CA ASN A 219 -15.81 2.35 24.17
C ASN A 219 -15.55 3.22 25.43
N ASN A 220 -16.16 2.85 26.55
CA ASN A 220 -15.95 3.54 27.83
C ASN A 220 -14.47 3.51 28.27
N ASP A 221 -13.65 2.65 27.67
CA ASP A 221 -12.22 2.46 27.97
C ASP A 221 -11.29 3.47 27.29
N LEU A 222 -11.83 4.51 26.67
CA LEU A 222 -11.03 5.38 25.83
C LEU A 222 -10.09 6.31 26.57
N ASN A 223 -10.09 6.42 27.91
CA ASN A 223 -9.03 7.08 28.69
C ASN A 223 -8.46 8.38 28.04
N ASN A 224 -9.33 9.32 27.67
CA ASN A 224 -8.95 10.59 26.99
C ASN A 224 -8.27 10.44 25.61
N ARG A 225 -8.52 9.33 24.91
CA ARG A 225 -8.08 9.06 23.52
C ARG A 225 -9.07 9.52 22.47
N HIS A 226 -10.23 10.01 22.89
CA HIS A 226 -11.21 10.67 22.03
C HIS A 226 -11.39 12.09 22.54
N ARG A 227 -11.03 13.05 21.69
CA ARG A 227 -11.06 14.48 22.04
C ARG A 227 -11.69 15.26 20.91
N ILE A 228 -12.25 16.40 21.26
CA ILE A 228 -12.79 17.35 20.31
C ILE A 228 -11.88 18.56 20.31
N ASN A 229 -11.45 19.00 19.14
CA ASN A 229 -10.61 20.17 18.98
C ASN A 229 -11.35 21.23 18.17
N TYR A 230 -11.52 22.41 18.74
CA TYR A 230 -12.09 23.57 18.07
C TYR A 230 -10.98 24.55 17.68
N GLN A 231 -10.82 24.77 16.38
CA GLN A 231 -9.87 25.73 15.82
C GLN A 231 -10.52 27.11 15.72
N LEU A 232 -9.96 28.11 16.40
CA LEU A 232 -10.55 29.44 16.48
C LEU A 232 -10.40 30.25 15.19
N ASN A 233 -9.32 30.01 14.43
CA ASN A 233 -9.00 30.76 13.21
C ASN A 233 -10.03 30.56 12.09
N ASN A 234 -10.56 29.35 11.95
CA ASN A 234 -11.48 28.95 10.88
C ASN A 234 -12.80 28.38 11.43
N GLN A 235 -13.01 28.48 12.74
CA GLN A 235 -14.19 27.98 13.45
C GLN A 235 -14.51 26.50 13.17
N SER A 236 -13.50 25.70 12.85
CA SER A 236 -13.66 24.29 12.49
C SER A 236 -13.58 23.39 13.73
N LEU A 237 -14.47 22.41 13.77
CA LEU A 237 -14.52 21.41 14.83
C LEU A 237 -13.98 20.08 14.31
N TYR A 238 -13.12 19.45 15.10
CA TYR A 238 -12.48 18.18 14.75
C TYR A 238 -12.69 17.15 15.84
N ILE A 239 -12.97 15.92 15.45
CA ILE A 239 -12.85 14.74 16.30
C ILE A 239 -11.42 14.21 16.14
N ILE A 240 -10.74 13.99 17.25
CA ILE A 240 -9.39 13.41 17.31
C ILE A 240 -9.47 12.09 18.06
N GLY A 241 -9.18 11.01 17.35
CA GLY A 241 -8.87 9.71 17.93
C GLY A 241 -7.37 9.56 18.07
N ALA A 242 -6.86 9.20 19.26
CA ALA A 242 -5.43 9.06 19.53
C ALA A 242 -5.09 7.69 20.14
N PHE A 243 -4.19 6.93 19.52
CA PHE A 243 -3.73 5.61 19.97
C PHE A 243 -4.89 4.63 20.23
N LEU A 244 -5.88 4.63 19.36
CA LEU A 244 -7.03 3.74 19.42
C LEU A 244 -6.61 2.35 18.97
N LYS A 245 -6.53 1.40 19.90
CA LYS A 245 -6.11 0.03 19.58
C LYS A 245 -7.23 -0.70 18.83
N SER A 246 -6.88 -1.36 17.73
CA SER A 246 -7.79 -2.29 17.07
C SER A 246 -7.66 -3.66 17.72
N ASP A 247 -8.77 -4.25 18.17
CA ASP A 247 -8.75 -5.61 18.71
C ASP A 247 -8.70 -6.63 17.56
N SER A 248 -7.62 -7.40 17.52
CA SER A 248 -7.35 -8.39 16.49
C SER A 248 -8.40 -9.49 16.38
N LYS A 249 -9.21 -9.70 17.42
CA LYS A 249 -10.33 -10.66 17.40
C LYS A 249 -11.41 -10.30 16.38
N PHE A 250 -11.54 -9.02 16.04
CA PHE A 250 -12.53 -8.52 15.08
C PHE A 250 -11.95 -8.29 13.68
N TRP A 251 -10.67 -8.60 13.47
CA TRP A 251 -10.03 -8.46 12.17
C TRP A 251 -10.51 -9.55 11.21
N LYS A 252 -10.72 -9.20 9.95
CA LYS A 252 -11.00 -10.17 8.88
C LYS A 252 -9.78 -10.24 7.97
N LYS A 253 -9.27 -11.46 7.73
CA LYS A 253 -8.08 -11.72 6.90
C LYS A 253 -8.39 -12.82 5.89
N THR A 254 -7.98 -12.65 4.64
CA THR A 254 -7.99 -13.72 3.61
C THR A 254 -6.65 -14.46 3.53
N GLY A 255 -5.58 -13.89 4.07
CA GLY A 255 -4.20 -14.41 3.98
C GLY A 255 -3.37 -13.79 2.86
N LYS A 256 -3.98 -13.00 1.96
CA LYS A 256 -3.22 -12.29 0.91
C LYS A 256 -2.44 -11.10 1.44
N ILE A 257 -3.03 -10.34 2.38
CA ILE A 257 -2.38 -9.24 3.09
C ILE A 257 -2.25 -9.62 4.56
N ILE A 258 -1.03 -9.96 4.99
CA ILE A 258 -0.72 -10.29 6.39
C ILE A 258 0.47 -9.51 6.94
N SER A 259 1.21 -8.83 6.07
CA SER A 259 2.47 -8.15 6.37
C SER A 259 2.59 -6.85 5.58
N ILE A 260 3.47 -5.96 6.02
CA ILE A 260 3.70 -4.67 5.37
C ILE A 260 4.16 -4.82 3.90
N PRO A 261 5.08 -5.73 3.54
CA PRO A 261 5.44 -5.97 2.14
C PRO A 261 4.26 -6.38 1.24
N ASP A 262 3.17 -6.92 1.80
CA ASP A 262 1.98 -7.24 1.02
C ASP A 262 1.15 -6.01 0.64
N LEU A 263 1.48 -4.83 1.19
CA LEU A 263 0.83 -3.56 0.88
C LEU A 263 1.35 -2.94 -0.42
N GLU A 264 2.44 -3.42 -1.02
CA GLU A 264 2.91 -2.92 -2.32
C GLU A 264 1.82 -3.03 -3.39
N GLU A 265 1.48 -1.91 -4.02
CA GLU A 265 0.37 -1.79 -4.99
C GLU A 265 -1.02 -2.17 -4.44
N ALA A 266 -1.18 -2.32 -3.12
CA ALA A 266 -2.48 -2.54 -2.52
C ALA A 266 -3.32 -1.26 -2.56
N GLU A 267 -4.62 -1.43 -2.46
CA GLU A 267 -5.57 -0.32 -2.30
C GLU A 267 -6.08 -0.35 -0.86
N LEU A 268 -6.03 0.79 -0.17
CA LEU A 268 -6.70 1.01 1.10
C LEU A 268 -7.92 1.88 0.86
N THR A 269 -9.09 1.41 1.27
CA THR A 269 -10.25 2.27 1.44
C THR A 269 -10.52 2.56 2.91
N MET A 270 -10.73 3.82 3.23
CA MET A 270 -11.12 4.30 4.56
C MET A 270 -12.55 4.83 4.50
N GLU A 271 -13.45 4.28 5.31
CA GLU A 271 -14.85 4.69 5.34
C GLU A 271 -15.20 5.28 6.71
N LEU A 272 -15.76 6.49 6.71
CA LEU A 272 -16.21 7.17 7.92
C LEU A 272 -17.63 6.73 8.23
N LEU A 273 -17.75 5.83 9.21
CA LEU A 273 -19.01 5.27 9.64
C LEU A 273 -19.47 5.88 10.97
N GLY A 274 -20.77 5.75 11.19
CA GLY A 274 -21.41 6.02 12.47
C GLY A 274 -21.94 4.72 13.04
N THR A 275 -21.27 4.15 14.03
CA THR A 275 -21.65 2.86 14.63
C THR A 275 -22.89 2.90 15.46
N MET A 276 -23.07 4.00 16.19
CA MET A 276 -24.21 4.15 17.06
C MET A 276 -25.32 4.88 16.34
N VAL A 277 -26.46 4.19 16.34
CA VAL A 277 -27.78 4.71 16.05
C VAL A 277 -28.47 5.06 17.37
N SER A 278 -29.36 6.04 17.35
CA SER A 278 -30.20 6.37 18.51
C SER A 278 -31.30 5.33 18.74
N GLY A 279 -31.63 4.52 17.73
CA GLY A 279 -32.79 3.63 17.73
C GLY A 279 -34.09 4.35 17.34
N ASP A 280 -33.96 5.54 16.74
CA ASP A 280 -35.07 6.36 16.27
C ASP A 280 -34.73 6.72 14.82
N ASP A 281 -35.50 6.18 13.88
CA ASP A 281 -35.23 6.29 12.44
C ASP A 281 -35.13 7.74 11.97
N ASN A 282 -35.88 8.67 12.57
CA ASN A 282 -35.83 10.08 12.20
C ASN A 282 -34.50 10.72 12.62
N ILE A 283 -34.05 10.43 13.85
CA ILE A 283 -32.76 10.90 14.35
C ILE A 283 -31.63 10.24 13.55
N ASP A 284 -31.72 8.94 13.27
CA ASP A 284 -30.71 8.17 12.56
C ASP A 284 -30.54 8.59 11.10
N ASN A 285 -31.63 8.95 10.42
CA ASN A 285 -31.58 9.53 9.09
C ASN A 285 -30.87 10.90 9.08
N LYS A 286 -31.17 11.76 10.07
CA LYS A 286 -30.49 13.07 10.22
C LYS A 286 -29.02 12.92 10.59
N LEU A 287 -28.67 11.94 11.42
CA LEU A 287 -27.27 11.61 11.74
C LEU A 287 -26.52 11.18 10.50
N ARG A 288 -27.13 10.34 9.65
CA ARG A 288 -26.55 9.94 8.36
C ARG A 288 -26.34 11.16 7.46
N GLU A 289 -27.30 12.07 7.39
CA GLU A 289 -27.19 13.33 6.64
C GLU A 289 -26.00 14.17 7.08
N ILE A 290 -25.85 14.42 8.40
CA ILE A 290 -24.70 15.16 8.95
C ILE A 290 -23.38 14.47 8.60
N ARG A 291 -23.32 13.14 8.78
CA ARG A 291 -22.09 12.34 8.60
C ARG A 291 -21.61 12.30 7.14
N ARG A 292 -22.48 12.51 6.15
CA ARG A 292 -22.09 12.65 4.73
C ARG A 292 -21.12 13.79 4.47
N TYR A 293 -21.10 14.80 5.34
CA TYR A 293 -20.23 15.96 5.23
C TYR A 293 -18.98 15.87 6.11
N PHE A 294 -18.75 14.73 6.79
CA PHE A 294 -17.50 14.52 7.51
C PHE A 294 -16.32 14.50 6.55
N LYS A 295 -15.18 15.05 6.99
CA LYS A 295 -13.94 15.01 6.21
C LYS A 295 -12.82 14.35 7.00
N LEU A 296 -12.28 13.25 6.50
CA LEU A 296 -11.06 12.68 7.05
C LEU A 296 -9.89 13.61 6.67
N LYS A 297 -9.27 14.21 7.67
CA LYS A 297 -8.10 15.08 7.48
C LYS A 297 -6.83 14.28 7.48
N ASN A 298 -6.61 13.52 8.54
CA ASN A 298 -5.44 12.68 8.67
C ASN A 298 -5.83 11.34 9.32
N SER A 299 -5.15 10.27 8.95
CA SER A 299 -5.14 9.01 9.67
C SER A 299 -3.71 8.48 9.74
N TYR A 300 -3.36 7.88 10.87
CA TYR A 300 -2.07 7.26 11.12
C TYR A 300 -2.31 5.86 11.66
N LEU A 301 -1.72 4.86 11.02
CA LEU A 301 -1.71 3.48 11.50
C LEU A 301 -0.35 3.17 12.10
N ASN A 302 -0.30 3.07 13.42
CA ASN A 302 0.86 2.56 14.13
C ASN A 302 0.76 1.04 14.17
N LEU A 303 1.75 0.38 13.59
CA LEU A 303 1.90 -1.06 13.58
C LEU A 303 2.93 -1.46 14.64
N SER A 304 3.03 -2.76 14.91
CA SER A 304 4.13 -3.27 15.74
C SER A 304 5.51 -2.85 15.23
N GLU A 305 6.50 -2.84 16.13
CA GLU A 305 7.91 -2.54 15.82
C GLU A 305 8.15 -1.07 15.41
N GLY A 306 7.23 -0.19 15.77
CA GLY A 306 7.39 1.27 15.64
C GLY A 306 7.17 1.80 14.23
N ARG A 307 6.62 0.99 13.32
CA ARG A 307 6.28 1.42 11.97
C ARG A 307 4.97 2.21 11.97
N GLU A 308 4.98 3.36 11.32
CA GLU A 308 3.80 4.21 11.15
C GLU A 308 3.48 4.36 9.67
N LEU A 309 2.21 4.22 9.30
CA LEU A 309 1.69 4.55 7.98
C LEU A 309 0.86 5.83 8.08
N GLN A 310 1.21 6.86 7.30
CA GLN A 310 0.53 8.15 7.34
C GLN A 310 -0.38 8.35 6.12
N PHE A 311 -1.62 8.75 6.37
CA PHE A 311 -2.63 9.04 5.36
C PHE A 311 -3.14 10.46 5.57
N ARG A 312 -2.59 11.40 4.80
CA ARG A 312 -2.90 12.84 4.90
C ARG A 312 -3.97 13.21 3.88
N GLU A 313 -4.66 14.33 4.11
CA GLU A 313 -5.76 14.82 3.25
C GLU A 313 -5.33 14.92 1.77
N ASN A 314 -4.09 15.28 1.49
CA ASN A 314 -3.55 15.41 0.14
C ASN A 314 -3.12 14.08 -0.51
N SER A 315 -2.95 13.00 0.27
CA SER A 315 -2.56 11.69 -0.24
C SER A 315 -3.73 10.73 -0.42
N ILE A 316 -4.90 11.06 0.14
CA ILE A 316 -6.12 10.27 0.03
C ILE A 316 -7.11 10.89 -0.98
N LYS A 317 -7.72 10.07 -1.83
CA LYS A 317 -8.70 10.51 -2.82
C LYS A 317 -10.12 10.19 -2.35
N PRO A 318 -11.04 11.16 -2.26
CA PRO A 318 -12.45 10.85 -1.99
C PRO A 318 -13.07 10.08 -3.16
N ILE A 319 -13.84 9.04 -2.87
CA ILE A 319 -14.49 8.16 -3.86
C ILE A 319 -16.00 7.97 -3.61
N ASN A 320 -16.61 8.85 -2.80
CA ASN A 320 -18.04 8.79 -2.45
C ASN A 320 -18.91 8.87 -3.71
N LYS A 321 -20.03 8.13 -3.73
CA LYS A 321 -21.16 8.45 -4.61
C LYS A 321 -22.12 9.40 -3.90
N ASP A 322 -22.97 10.07 -4.67
CA ASP A 322 -23.97 10.98 -4.12
C ASP A 322 -24.87 10.27 -3.09
N GLY A 323 -24.95 10.85 -1.89
CA GLY A 323 -25.73 10.30 -0.78
C GLY A 323 -25.08 9.17 0.01
N GLU A 324 -23.86 8.75 -0.33
CA GLU A 324 -23.10 7.78 0.47
C GLU A 324 -22.29 8.46 1.58
N LEU A 325 -21.89 7.68 2.58
CA LEU A 325 -20.99 8.14 3.64
C LEU A 325 -19.58 8.38 3.09
N PRO A 326 -18.76 9.21 3.75
CA PRO A 326 -17.43 9.52 3.25
C PRO A 326 -16.53 8.31 3.15
N LYS A 327 -15.99 8.10 1.96
CA LYS A 327 -15.08 7.01 1.61
C LYS A 327 -13.88 7.55 0.85
N TYR A 328 -12.71 7.15 1.30
CA TYR A 328 -11.42 7.58 0.76
C TYR A 328 -10.67 6.39 0.20
N LEU A 329 -9.91 6.61 -0.86
CA LEU A 329 -9.01 5.65 -1.48
C LEU A 329 -7.58 6.14 -1.34
N PHE A 330 -6.71 5.26 -0.89
CA PHE A 330 -5.26 5.41 -0.94
C PHE A 330 -4.69 4.23 -1.72
N ILE A 331 -3.78 4.51 -2.65
CA ILE A 331 -3.08 3.47 -3.42
C ILE A 331 -1.65 3.45 -2.94
N PHE A 332 -1.21 2.31 -2.41
CA PHE A 332 0.16 2.15 -1.95
C PHE A 332 1.13 2.17 -3.13
N PRO A 333 2.33 2.74 -2.96
CA PRO A 333 3.36 2.75 -4.00
C PRO A 333 3.82 1.34 -4.33
N LYS A 334 4.52 1.21 -5.46
CA LYS A 334 5.13 -0.07 -5.89
C LYS A 334 6.27 -0.51 -4.99
N ASN A 335 6.93 0.45 -4.34
CA ASN A 335 8.07 0.20 -3.48
C ASN A 335 7.73 0.58 -2.04
N ILE A 336 7.86 -0.40 -1.13
CA ILE A 336 7.53 -0.21 0.28
C ILE A 336 8.37 0.90 0.96
N ASN A 337 9.59 1.16 0.47
CA ASN A 337 10.46 2.18 1.05
C ASN A 337 9.96 3.61 0.79
N GLU A 338 9.08 3.81 -0.20
CA GLU A 338 8.44 5.10 -0.45
C GLU A 338 7.34 5.40 0.57
N ILE A 339 6.78 4.37 1.23
CA ILE A 339 5.68 4.53 2.19
C ILE A 339 6.10 5.38 3.40
N SER A 340 7.35 5.26 3.87
CA SER A 340 7.84 6.06 5.01
C SER A 340 8.12 7.53 4.66
N SER A 341 8.00 7.91 3.38
CA SER A 341 8.24 9.29 2.92
C SER A 341 6.97 10.13 2.74
N TYR A 342 5.80 9.54 2.98
CA TYR A 342 4.48 10.21 3.01
C TYR A 342 4.04 10.46 4.46
#